data_AF-A0A1S3K476-F1
#
_entry.id   AF-A0A1S3K476-F1
#
_cell.length_a   1.000
_cell.length_b   1.000
_cell.length_c   1.000
_cell.angle_alpha   90.00
_cell.angle_beta   90.00
_cell.angle_gamma   90.00
#
_symmetry.space_group_name_H-M   'P 1'
#
loop_
_entity.id
_entity.type
_entity.pdbx_description
1 polymer ?
#
loop_
_entity_poly.entity_id
_entity_poly.type
_entity_poly.pdbx_seq_one_letter_code
_entity_poly.pdbx_strand_id
1 'polypeptide(L)'
;MFFGAHLSAKQKGKQKEPATKRSLSVAELTEQQAHMAAESEDVLRQNLNFDSEEEEEEEDREDSGIQSQLRDMLEECTTLYEAGCPAPSIFSWLDEIESSVSTARRSAEYWVVRAKVTEGSGSENDVLDVFEEAMKADAKPPEPIVQALQEFVLRMEERCKAKGIAMTPRQPLLEIGNISKDKTTTPSHLQVKEGNVFESSAIKYCIKEQTPYFQRLKAAVSDSVQSPIQLCAIVTPVRRSTRKSCANLPRMLLDHDTVVSSVSDIPEDMKETVLFKPNKALNMKLEDSIEQEQPVESQ
;
A
#
# COMPACT_ATOMS: atom_id res chain seq x y z
N MET A 1 57.26 -51.10 -59.33
CA MET A 1 56.80 -52.51 -59.42
C MET A 1 55.32 -52.51 -59.75
N PHE A 2 54.93 -53.41 -60.64
CA PHE A 2 53.60 -53.59 -61.21
C PHE A 2 52.53 -53.95 -60.17
N PHE A 3 51.28 -53.54 -60.44
CA PHE A 3 50.00 -54.26 -60.44
C PHE A 3 48.92 -53.15 -60.51
N GLY A 4 48.10 -52.97 -61.55
CA GLY A 4 47.60 -53.90 -62.54
C GLY A 4 46.39 -54.64 -61.99
N ALA A 5 45.19 -54.25 -62.45
CA ALA A 5 43.91 -54.99 -62.50
C ALA A 5 42.74 -54.11 -62.04
N HIS A 6 41.52 -54.17 -62.56
CA HIS A 6 40.92 -54.83 -63.73
C HIS A 6 39.42 -54.47 -63.66
N LEU A 7 38.87 -54.06 -64.81
CA LEU A 7 37.52 -54.28 -65.33
C LEU A 7 36.21 -53.97 -64.54
N SER A 8 35.37 -53.23 -65.28
CA SER A 8 34.07 -53.66 -65.85
C SER A 8 32.85 -53.87 -64.93
N ALA A 9 31.78 -53.13 -65.26
CA ALA A 9 30.41 -53.60 -65.54
C ALA A 9 29.45 -52.44 -65.18
N LYS A 10 28.79 -51.77 -66.13
CA LYS A 10 27.58 -52.17 -66.87
C LYS A 10 26.35 -52.37 -65.95
N GLN A 11 25.48 -51.36 -65.89
CA GLN A 11 24.00 -51.46 -66.03
C GLN A 11 23.37 -50.08 -65.73
N LYS A 12 22.70 -49.47 -66.72
CA LYS A 12 21.26 -49.55 -67.02
C LYS A 12 20.35 -48.97 -65.93
N GLY A 13 19.77 -47.82 -66.27
CA GLY A 13 18.34 -47.56 -66.13
C GLY A 13 17.83 -47.19 -64.74
N LYS A 14 17.61 -45.89 -64.53
CA LYS A 14 16.40 -45.44 -63.85
C LYS A 14 15.75 -44.34 -64.69
N GLN A 15 14.49 -44.59 -65.03
CA GLN A 15 13.58 -43.65 -65.66
C GLN A 15 13.54 -42.36 -64.82
N LYS A 16 13.68 -41.22 -65.49
CA LYS A 16 13.43 -39.90 -64.90
C LYS A 16 11.92 -39.67 -64.98
N GLU A 17 11.21 -39.93 -63.88
CA GLU A 17 9.83 -39.45 -63.75
C GLU A 17 9.81 -37.91 -63.90
N PRO A 18 8.80 -37.34 -64.58
CA PRO A 18 8.73 -35.89 -64.72
C PRO A 18 8.54 -35.26 -63.35
N ALA A 19 9.43 -34.33 -62.99
CA ALA A 19 9.28 -33.51 -61.80
C ALA A 19 7.96 -32.75 -61.89
N THR A 20 6.94 -33.22 -61.17
CA THR A 20 5.71 -32.49 -60.94
C THR A 20 6.10 -31.19 -60.24
N LYS A 21 6.06 -30.08 -60.96
CA LYS A 21 6.21 -28.75 -60.37
C LYS A 21 5.05 -28.58 -59.40
N ARG A 22 5.30 -28.75 -58.10
CA ARG A 22 4.34 -28.38 -57.06
C ARG A 22 4.19 -26.87 -57.16
N SER A 23 3.05 -26.40 -57.64
CA SER A 23 2.64 -25.01 -57.51
C SER A 23 2.40 -24.76 -56.02
N LEU A 24 3.36 -24.08 -55.38
CA LEU A 24 3.23 -23.63 -53.99
C LEU A 24 1.98 -22.76 -53.89
N SER A 25 1.12 -23.09 -52.94
CA SER A 25 -0.08 -22.32 -52.66
C SER A 25 0.28 -20.97 -52.05
N VAL A 26 -0.60 -19.98 -52.19
CA VAL A 26 -0.44 -18.67 -51.56
C VAL A 26 -0.28 -18.81 -50.04
N ALA A 27 -0.92 -19.82 -49.44
CA ALA A 27 -0.80 -20.12 -48.02
C ALA A 27 0.63 -20.56 -47.63
N GLU A 28 1.26 -21.47 -48.39
CA GLU A 28 2.64 -21.93 -48.12
C GLU A 28 3.66 -20.79 -48.28
N LEU A 29 3.46 -19.89 -49.24
CA LEU A 29 4.30 -18.68 -49.41
C LEU A 29 4.12 -17.70 -48.24
N THR A 30 2.90 -17.59 -47.72
CA THR A 30 2.60 -16.72 -46.56
C THR A 30 3.22 -17.28 -45.29
N GLU A 31 3.16 -18.61 -45.08
CA GLU A 31 3.83 -19.28 -43.96
C GLU A 31 5.35 -19.13 -44.06
N GLN A 32 5.93 -19.28 -45.25
CA GLN A 32 7.37 -19.11 -45.45
C GLN A 32 7.82 -17.65 -45.20
N GLN A 33 7.00 -16.66 -45.59
CA GLN A 33 7.26 -15.26 -45.24
C GLN A 33 7.10 -14.98 -43.76
N ALA A 34 6.13 -15.59 -43.08
CA ALA A 34 5.96 -15.45 -41.64
C ALA A 34 7.13 -16.06 -40.86
N HIS A 35 7.67 -17.21 -41.31
CA HIS A 35 8.84 -17.83 -40.70
C HIS A 35 10.09 -16.96 -40.84
N MET A 36 10.36 -16.41 -42.03
CA MET A 36 11.49 -15.50 -42.24
C MET A 36 11.35 -14.20 -41.43
N ALA A 37 10.12 -13.69 -41.28
CA ALA A 37 9.85 -12.51 -40.45
C ALA A 37 10.10 -12.81 -38.95
N ALA A 38 9.69 -14.00 -38.47
CA ALA A 38 9.94 -14.43 -37.10
C ALA A 38 11.44 -14.62 -36.82
N GLU A 39 12.19 -15.24 -37.74
CA GLU A 39 13.65 -15.38 -37.62
C GLU A 39 14.36 -14.01 -37.61
N SER A 40 13.85 -13.02 -38.37
CA SER A 40 14.41 -11.67 -38.35
C SER A 40 14.12 -10.90 -37.06
N GLU A 41 12.97 -11.13 -36.42
CA GLU A 41 12.69 -10.57 -35.09
C GLU A 41 13.57 -11.19 -34.01
N ASP A 42 13.81 -12.50 -34.04
CA ASP A 42 14.63 -13.17 -33.03
C ASP A 42 16.09 -12.72 -33.09
N VAL A 43 16.63 -12.45 -34.28
CA VAL A 43 18.00 -11.90 -34.42
C VAL A 43 18.07 -10.46 -33.92
N LEU A 44 17.04 -9.63 -34.15
CA LEU A 44 16.99 -8.28 -33.60
C LEU A 44 16.85 -8.29 -32.07
N ARG A 45 16.08 -9.22 -31.51
CA ARG A 45 15.98 -9.42 -30.05
C ARG A 45 17.30 -9.86 -29.44
N GLN A 46 17.98 -10.83 -30.05
CA GLN A 46 19.29 -11.28 -29.57
C GLN A 46 20.36 -10.17 -29.63
N ASN A 47 20.32 -9.31 -30.66
CA ASN A 47 21.25 -8.19 -30.77
C ASN A 47 20.95 -7.03 -29.80
N LEU A 48 19.69 -6.84 -29.38
CA LEU A 48 19.32 -5.85 -28.36
C LEU A 48 19.64 -6.31 -26.93
N ASN A 49 19.72 -7.62 -26.70
CA ASN A 49 20.08 -8.19 -25.40
C ASN A 49 21.58 -8.15 -25.13
N PHE A 50 22.42 -8.24 -26.17
CA PHE A 50 23.88 -8.34 -25.98
C PHE A 50 24.55 -7.01 -25.61
N ASP A 51 24.08 -5.87 -26.14
CA ASP A 51 24.66 -4.54 -25.83
C ASP A 51 24.19 -3.98 -24.47
N SER A 52 23.10 -4.51 -23.88
CA SER A 52 22.53 -3.98 -22.64
C SER A 52 23.10 -4.63 -21.38
N GLU A 53 23.56 -5.89 -21.46
CA GLU A 53 24.07 -6.64 -20.30
C GLU A 53 25.53 -6.26 -19.95
N GLU A 54 26.36 -5.88 -20.93
CA GLU A 54 27.75 -5.47 -20.69
C GLU A 54 27.86 -4.04 -20.09
N GLU A 55 26.90 -3.14 -20.37
CA GLU A 55 26.85 -1.79 -19.78
C GLU A 55 26.29 -1.79 -18.35
N GLU A 56 25.31 -2.64 -18.04
CA GLU A 56 24.73 -2.80 -16.68
C GLU A 56 25.74 -3.41 -15.68
N GLU A 57 26.60 -4.34 -16.13
CA GLU A 57 27.60 -4.99 -15.27
C GLU A 57 28.79 -4.09 -14.87
N GLU A 58 29.12 -3.05 -15.65
CA GLU A 58 30.17 -2.08 -15.31
C GLU A 58 29.66 -1.02 -14.33
N GLU A 59 28.41 -0.57 -14.48
CA GLU A 59 27.76 0.40 -13.58
C GLU A 59 27.56 -0.17 -12.16
N ASP A 60 27.20 -1.46 -12.05
CA ASP A 60 27.07 -2.17 -10.77
C ASP A 60 28.41 -2.33 -10.02
N ARG A 61 29.54 -2.48 -10.74
CA ARG A 61 30.87 -2.61 -10.11
C ARG A 61 31.33 -1.29 -9.51
N GLU A 62 31.11 -0.18 -10.20
CA GLU A 62 31.47 1.15 -9.71
C GLU A 62 30.62 1.58 -8.51
N ASP A 63 29.32 1.27 -8.50
CA ASP A 63 28.44 1.55 -7.35
C ASP A 63 28.86 0.75 -6.11
N SER A 64 29.33 -0.49 -6.28
CA SER A 64 29.80 -1.33 -5.15
C SER A 64 31.02 -0.75 -4.42
N GLY A 65 31.95 -0.12 -5.14
CA GLY A 65 33.16 0.48 -4.56
C GLY A 65 32.86 1.75 -3.77
N ILE A 66 31.98 2.61 -4.31
CA ILE A 66 31.54 3.85 -3.64
C ILE A 66 30.73 3.52 -2.38
N GLN A 67 29.86 2.51 -2.44
CA GLN A 67 29.11 2.05 -1.25
C GLN A 67 30.01 1.46 -0.17
N SER A 68 31.08 0.75 -0.54
CA SER A 68 32.06 0.25 0.44
C SER A 68 32.80 1.40 1.13
N GLN A 69 33.26 2.40 0.36
CA GLN A 69 33.93 3.56 0.92
C GLN A 69 33.02 4.34 1.88
N LEU A 70 31.74 4.53 1.51
CA LEU A 70 30.76 5.15 2.37
C LEU A 70 30.60 4.40 3.70
N ARG A 71 30.51 3.06 3.64
CA ARG A 71 30.38 2.21 4.82
C ARG A 71 31.57 2.38 5.77
N ASP A 72 32.79 2.37 5.24
CA ASP A 72 34.02 2.54 6.03
C ASP A 72 34.02 3.91 6.74
N MET A 73 33.68 4.99 6.02
CA MET A 73 33.59 6.33 6.60
C MET A 73 32.53 6.44 7.71
N LEU A 74 31.39 5.76 7.55
CA LEU A 74 30.31 5.72 8.55
C LEU A 74 30.68 4.87 9.78
N GLU A 75 31.44 3.79 9.59
CA GLU A 75 31.99 3.00 10.69
C GLU A 75 33.00 3.81 11.51
N GLU A 76 33.84 4.61 10.86
CA GLU A 76 34.74 5.53 11.55
C GLU A 76 33.95 6.62 12.32
N CYS A 77 32.89 7.20 11.74
CA CYS A 77 32.02 8.15 12.44
C CYS A 77 31.43 7.53 13.73
N THR A 78 30.97 6.28 13.63
CA THR A 78 30.40 5.54 14.76
C THR A 78 31.46 5.30 15.84
N THR A 79 32.65 4.86 15.43
CA THR A 79 33.78 4.57 16.33
C THR A 79 34.25 5.82 17.07
N LEU A 80 34.40 6.95 16.36
CA LEU A 80 34.79 8.22 16.97
C LEU A 80 33.75 8.72 17.97
N TYR A 81 32.47 8.59 17.63
CA TYR A 81 31.38 8.97 18.53
C TYR A 81 31.39 8.13 19.81
N GLU A 82 31.57 6.81 19.69
CA GLU A 82 31.69 5.90 20.85
C GLU A 82 32.95 6.15 21.69
N ALA A 83 34.03 6.61 21.07
CA ALA A 83 35.24 7.06 21.76
C ALA A 83 35.07 8.39 22.52
N GLY A 84 33.90 9.04 22.42
CA GLY A 84 33.57 10.28 23.12
C GLY A 84 33.86 11.55 22.33
N CYS A 85 34.01 11.46 21.01
CA CYS A 85 34.13 12.64 20.16
C CYS A 85 32.84 13.50 20.25
N PRO A 86 32.93 14.83 20.37
CA PRO A 86 31.75 15.68 20.45
C PRO A 86 30.84 15.55 19.22
N ALA A 87 29.53 15.42 19.46
CA ALA A 87 28.50 15.37 18.42
C ALA A 87 28.61 16.43 17.30
N PRO A 88 28.88 17.73 17.56
CA PRO A 88 28.99 18.72 16.47
C PRO A 88 30.16 18.44 15.51
N SER A 89 31.25 17.84 16.00
CA SER A 89 32.36 17.42 15.15
C SER A 89 31.95 16.27 14.23
N ILE A 90 31.18 15.31 14.76
CA ILE A 90 30.67 14.19 13.98
C ILE A 90 29.64 14.66 12.95
N PHE A 91 28.75 15.59 13.30
CA PHE A 91 27.79 16.16 12.33
C PHE A 91 28.49 16.88 11.18
N SER A 92 29.53 17.67 11.47
CA SER A 92 30.31 18.34 10.42
C SER A 92 30.92 17.33 9.44
N TRP A 93 31.37 16.18 9.96
CA TRP A 93 31.91 15.12 9.13
C TRP A 93 30.84 14.37 8.32
N LEU A 94 29.67 14.11 8.92
CA LEU A 94 28.52 13.53 8.22
C LEU A 94 28.00 14.44 7.09
N ASP A 95 28.01 15.76 7.28
CA ASP A 95 27.64 16.72 6.24
C ASP A 95 28.69 16.75 5.11
N GLU A 96 29.98 16.58 5.43
CA GLU A 96 31.05 16.42 4.43
C GLU A 96 30.92 15.11 3.65
N ILE A 97 30.53 14.01 4.30
CA ILE A 97 30.20 12.73 3.66
C ILE A 97 29.01 12.91 2.70
N GLU A 98 27.95 13.61 3.12
CA GLU A 98 26.80 13.89 2.27
C GLU A 98 27.18 14.74 1.04
N SER A 99 28.09 15.69 1.21
CA SER A 99 28.58 16.52 0.10
C SER A 99 29.53 15.79 -0.85
N SER A 100 30.28 14.81 -0.37
CA SER A 100 31.29 14.08 -1.16
C SER A 100 30.74 12.82 -1.81
N VAL A 101 29.77 12.16 -1.20
CA VAL A 101 29.18 10.91 -1.66
C VAL A 101 27.69 11.11 -1.96
N SER A 102 27.35 11.16 -3.25
CA SER A 102 25.98 11.40 -3.72
C SER A 102 24.96 10.34 -3.27
N THR A 103 25.43 9.13 -2.97
CA THR A 103 24.61 8.00 -2.49
C THR A 103 24.40 8.01 -0.98
N ALA A 104 25.12 8.83 -0.20
CA ALA A 104 25.05 8.87 1.26
C ALA A 104 23.61 9.09 1.77
N ARG A 105 22.90 10.05 1.17
CA ARG A 105 21.52 10.37 1.57
C ARG A 105 20.52 9.25 1.29
N ARG A 106 20.82 8.34 0.36
CA ARG A 106 20.00 7.15 0.05
C ARG A 106 20.42 5.93 0.86
N SER A 107 21.51 5.99 1.62
CA SER A 107 21.96 4.90 2.47
C SER A 107 21.26 4.94 3.81
N ALA A 108 20.67 3.82 4.22
CA ALA A 108 20.09 3.71 5.56
C ALA A 108 21.11 3.80 6.69
N GLU A 109 22.32 3.30 6.46
CA GLU A 109 23.41 3.30 7.46
C GLU A 109 23.77 4.74 7.86
N TYR A 110 23.79 5.65 6.88
CA TYR A 110 24.03 7.08 7.11
C TYR A 110 23.04 7.68 8.11
N TRP A 111 21.75 7.42 7.89
CA TRP A 111 20.68 7.94 8.75
C TRP A 111 20.70 7.32 10.15
N VAL A 112 21.07 6.04 10.27
CA VAL A 112 21.23 5.37 11.57
C VAL A 112 22.36 6.01 12.38
N VAL A 113 23.51 6.30 11.76
CA VAL A 113 24.62 7.00 12.42
C VAL A 113 24.19 8.41 12.83
N ARG A 114 23.55 9.15 11.93
CA ARG A 114 23.04 10.52 12.21
C ARG A 114 22.05 10.53 13.38
N ALA A 115 21.13 9.56 13.43
CA ALA A 115 20.17 9.42 14.53
C ALA A 115 20.86 9.10 15.87
N LYS A 116 21.86 8.21 15.88
CA LYS A 116 22.63 7.84 17.08
C LYS A 116 23.38 9.04 17.68
N VAL A 117 23.97 9.89 16.84
CA VAL A 117 24.67 11.11 17.27
C VAL A 117 23.66 12.15 17.79
N THR A 118 22.50 12.24 17.15
CA THR A 118 21.40 13.12 17.57
C THR A 118 20.84 12.71 18.93
N GLU A 119 20.75 11.41 19.23
CA GLU A 119 20.24 10.96 20.52
C GLU A 119 21.10 11.40 21.71
N GLY A 120 22.44 11.46 21.55
CA GLY A 120 23.31 11.86 22.66
C GLY A 120 23.47 13.38 22.83
N SER A 121 22.99 14.19 21.87
CA SER A 121 23.18 15.65 21.87
C SER A 121 21.90 16.47 21.76
N GLY A 122 20.83 15.90 21.23
CA GLY A 122 19.56 16.55 20.92
C GLY A 122 18.40 16.13 21.81
N SER A 123 17.23 16.70 21.52
CA SER A 123 15.96 16.28 22.10
C SER A 123 15.44 15.01 21.42
N GLU A 124 14.52 14.32 22.10
CA GLU A 124 13.93 13.09 21.56
C GLU A 124 13.15 13.33 20.25
N ASN A 125 12.63 14.54 20.04
CA ASN A 125 11.98 14.93 18.80
C ASN A 125 12.97 15.08 17.64
N ASP A 126 14.18 15.60 17.91
CA ASP A 126 15.20 15.77 16.88
C ASP A 126 15.62 14.42 16.29
N VAL A 127 15.64 13.37 17.11
CA VAL A 127 15.90 12.00 16.65
C VAL A 127 14.78 11.48 15.74
N LEU A 128 13.52 11.79 16.06
CA LEU A 128 12.37 11.41 15.23
C LEU A 128 12.38 12.14 13.88
N ASP A 129 12.74 13.43 13.88
CA ASP A 129 12.86 14.22 12.66
C ASP A 129 13.92 13.63 11.71
N VAL A 130 15.04 13.11 12.25
CA VAL A 130 16.06 12.41 11.46
C VAL A 130 15.52 11.13 10.83
N PHE A 131 14.71 10.34 11.54
CA PHE A 131 14.06 9.16 10.96
C PHE A 131 13.02 9.52 9.90
N GLU A 132 12.27 10.61 10.08
CA GLU A 132 11.33 11.10 9.08
C GLU A 132 12.06 11.57 7.80
N GLU A 133 13.16 12.30 7.96
CA GLU A 133 14.06 12.69 6.87
C GLU A 133 14.58 11.46 6.10
N ALA A 134 14.98 10.39 6.81
CA ALA A 134 15.43 9.15 6.20
C ALA A 134 14.35 8.50 5.31
N MET A 135 13.09 8.53 5.76
CA MET A 135 11.95 8.03 4.98
C MET A 135 11.66 8.90 3.75
N LYS A 136 11.77 10.23 3.88
CA LYS A 136 11.62 11.16 2.74
C LYS A 136 12.72 10.97 1.69
N ALA A 137 13.91 10.58 2.13
CA ALA A 137 15.05 10.30 1.26
C ALA A 137 14.99 8.94 0.55
N ASP A 138 13.96 8.14 0.78
CA ASP A 138 13.80 6.75 0.27
C ASP A 138 15.05 5.90 0.53
N ALA A 139 15.58 6.00 1.76
CA ALA A 139 16.82 5.33 2.11
C ALA A 139 16.69 3.80 2.10
N LYS A 140 17.67 3.13 1.47
CA LYS A 140 17.73 1.67 1.30
C LYS A 140 18.98 1.08 1.98
N PRO A 141 18.88 -0.14 2.53
CA PRO A 141 17.65 -0.88 2.82
C PRO A 141 16.85 -0.25 3.98
N PRO A 142 15.51 -0.35 4.06
CA PRO A 142 14.74 0.28 5.14
C PRO A 142 14.88 -0.43 6.51
N GLU A 143 15.32 -1.69 6.51
CA GLU A 143 15.40 -2.54 7.70
C GLU A 143 16.23 -1.92 8.86
N PRO A 144 17.44 -1.38 8.63
CA PRO A 144 18.25 -0.78 9.70
C PRO A 144 17.60 0.46 10.32
N ILE A 145 16.87 1.25 9.52
CA ILE A 145 16.13 2.43 10.01
C ILE A 145 14.99 1.99 10.93
N VAL A 146 14.23 0.97 10.52
CA VAL A 146 13.13 0.42 11.33
C VAL A 146 13.66 -0.16 12.64
N GLN A 147 14.75 -0.93 12.58
CA GLN A 147 15.39 -1.49 13.76
C GLN A 147 15.88 -0.39 14.71
N ALA A 148 16.60 0.62 14.19
CA ALA A 148 17.10 1.73 15.00
C ALA A 148 15.97 2.52 15.67
N LEU A 149 14.85 2.74 14.95
CA LEU A 149 13.67 3.39 15.50
C LEU A 149 13.01 2.55 16.61
N GLN A 150 12.88 1.23 16.42
CA GLN A 150 12.34 0.33 17.44
C GLN A 150 13.19 0.36 18.72
N GLU A 151 14.52 0.27 18.58
CA GLU A 151 15.44 0.35 19.71
C GLU A 151 15.35 1.71 20.41
N PHE A 152 15.22 2.80 19.65
CA PHE A 152 15.04 4.14 20.21
C PHE A 152 13.74 4.25 21.03
N VAL A 153 12.61 3.75 20.51
CA VAL A 153 11.33 3.75 21.22
C VAL A 153 11.38 2.91 22.50
N LEU A 154 12.02 1.73 22.45
CA LEU A 154 12.23 0.89 23.63
C LEU A 154 13.05 1.62 24.70
N ARG A 155 14.15 2.27 24.30
CA ARG A 155 14.98 3.10 25.20
C ARG A 155 14.20 4.28 25.78
N MET A 156 13.36 4.95 24.98
CA MET A 156 12.47 6.01 25.48
C MET A 156 11.51 5.49 26.55
N GLU A 157 10.89 4.32 26.32
CA GLU A 157 9.94 3.72 27.27
C GLU A 157 10.61 3.40 28.61
N GLU A 158 11.83 2.85 28.58
CA GLU A 158 12.64 2.59 29.78
C GLU A 158 12.95 3.88 30.55
N ARG A 159 13.32 4.96 29.86
CA ARG A 159 13.55 6.28 30.49
C ARG A 159 12.29 6.85 31.13
N CYS A 160 11.10 6.64 30.54
CA CYS A 160 9.83 7.05 31.12
C CYS A 160 9.47 6.26 32.39
N LYS A 161 9.68 4.93 32.35
CA LYS A 161 9.51 4.04 33.52
C LYS A 161 10.40 4.47 34.68
N ALA A 162 11.67 4.79 34.42
CA ALA A 162 12.61 5.25 35.44
C ALA A 162 12.22 6.61 36.07
N LYS A 163 11.54 7.48 35.32
CA LYS A 163 11.06 8.79 35.80
C LYS A 163 9.69 8.72 36.49
N GLY A 164 9.11 7.53 36.68
CA GLY A 164 7.78 7.35 37.26
C GLY A 164 6.64 7.86 36.37
N ILE A 165 6.92 8.18 35.10
CA ILE A 165 5.93 8.54 34.10
C ILE A 165 5.51 7.24 33.44
N ALA A 166 4.34 6.71 33.82
CA ALA A 166 3.79 5.53 33.18
C ALA A 166 3.42 5.86 31.73
N MET A 167 4.32 5.59 30.78
CA MET A 167 3.93 5.43 29.39
C MET A 167 3.19 4.10 29.30
N THR A 168 1.86 4.19 29.18
CA THR A 168 1.04 3.02 28.88
C THR A 168 1.46 2.53 27.49
N PRO A 169 1.94 1.29 27.32
CA PRO A 169 2.07 0.72 26.01
C PRO A 169 0.65 0.69 25.44
N ARG A 170 0.41 1.37 24.32
CA ARG A 170 -0.81 1.14 23.56
C ARG A 170 -0.62 -0.20 22.86
N GLN A 171 -0.86 -1.29 23.59
CA GLN A 171 -0.85 -2.63 23.01
C GLN A 171 -1.84 -2.68 21.83
N PRO A 172 -1.55 -3.42 20.76
CA PRO A 172 -2.59 -3.79 19.81
C PRO A 172 -3.69 -4.47 20.61
N LEU A 173 -4.91 -3.98 20.44
CA LEU A 173 -6.10 -4.31 21.22
C LEU A 173 -6.43 -5.81 21.12
N LEU A 174 -5.76 -6.67 21.87
CA LEU A 174 -6.15 -8.07 22.06
C LEU A 174 -5.79 -8.52 23.49
N GLU A 175 -6.84 -8.98 24.16
CA GLU A 175 -6.90 -9.76 25.40
C GLU A 175 -6.99 -9.05 26.76
N ILE A 176 -7.90 -9.63 27.54
CA ILE A 176 -8.66 -9.09 28.66
C ILE A 176 -8.19 -9.78 29.93
N GLY A 177 -7.99 -8.99 31.00
CA GLY A 177 -7.87 -9.45 32.40
C GLY A 177 -6.42 -9.48 32.90
N ASN A 178 -6.07 -9.05 34.11
CA ASN A 178 -6.80 -8.60 35.29
C ASN A 178 -5.84 -7.71 36.11
N ILE A 179 -6.27 -6.54 36.60
CA ILE A 179 -5.60 -5.90 37.76
C ILE A 179 -6.66 -5.37 38.71
N SER A 180 -6.49 -5.68 40.00
CA SER A 180 -7.32 -5.26 41.11
C SER A 180 -6.55 -4.27 41.99
N LYS A 181 -7.30 -3.30 42.54
CA LYS A 181 -7.07 -2.41 43.72
C LYS A 181 -6.10 -1.23 43.47
N ASP A 182 -6.43 0.04 43.70
CA ASP A 182 -7.32 0.61 44.72
C ASP A 182 -7.81 2.04 44.36
N LYS A 183 -9.09 2.31 44.68
CA LYS A 183 -9.68 3.56 45.21
C LYS A 183 -9.47 4.90 44.48
N THR A 184 -10.23 5.09 43.41
CA THR A 184 -11.00 6.34 43.21
C THR A 184 -12.22 5.99 42.38
N THR A 185 -13.38 5.94 43.03
CA THR A 185 -14.63 5.41 42.45
C THR A 185 -15.21 6.36 41.40
N THR A 186 -14.72 6.27 40.17
CA THR A 186 -15.56 6.36 38.97
C THR A 186 -16.06 4.95 38.67
N PRO A 187 -17.36 4.70 38.38
CA PRO A 187 -17.84 3.36 38.11
C PRO A 187 -17.36 2.92 36.72
N SER A 188 -16.09 2.53 36.64
CA SER A 188 -15.53 1.78 35.54
C SER A 188 -16.03 0.34 35.68
N HIS A 189 -16.75 -0.12 34.66
CA HIS A 189 -17.26 -1.48 34.52
C HIS A 189 -18.49 -1.82 35.39
N LEU A 190 -19.62 -1.18 35.10
CA LEU A 190 -20.88 -1.92 35.16
C LEU A 190 -20.69 -3.14 34.25
N GLN A 191 -20.58 -4.32 34.83
CA GLN A 191 -20.87 -5.55 34.10
C GLN A 191 -22.19 -5.29 33.39
N VAL A 192 -22.18 -5.41 32.07
CA VAL A 192 -23.41 -5.40 31.29
C VAL A 192 -24.22 -6.55 31.85
N LYS A 193 -25.20 -6.24 32.71
CA LYS A 193 -26.21 -7.22 33.12
C LYS A 193 -26.72 -7.84 31.83
N GLU A 194 -26.97 -9.13 31.79
CA GLU A 194 -27.37 -9.82 30.55
C GLU A 194 -28.58 -9.16 29.85
N GLY A 195 -29.43 -8.44 30.61
CA GLY A 195 -30.50 -7.57 30.09
C GLY A 195 -30.10 -6.17 29.57
N ASN A 196 -28.80 -5.82 29.55
CA ASN A 196 -28.21 -4.59 29.04
C ASN A 196 -27.39 -4.80 27.75
N VAL A 197 -27.42 -6.00 27.16
CA VAL A 197 -26.88 -6.26 25.83
C VAL A 197 -27.81 -5.59 24.81
N PHE A 198 -27.70 -4.27 24.70
CA PHE A 198 -28.29 -3.53 23.61
C PHE A 198 -27.28 -3.55 22.45
N GLU A 199 -27.76 -3.67 21.21
CA GLU A 199 -26.92 -3.51 20.00
C GLU A 199 -26.10 -2.24 20.15
N SER A 200 -24.79 -2.35 20.42
CA SER A 200 -23.93 -1.21 20.76
C SER A 200 -23.71 -0.24 19.59
N SER A 201 -24.22 -0.62 18.41
CA SER A 201 -24.25 0.18 17.21
C SER A 201 -25.49 -0.14 16.38
N ALA A 202 -26.18 0.88 15.88
CA ALA A 202 -27.24 0.75 14.90
C ALA A 202 -26.77 1.30 13.55
N ILE A 203 -27.24 0.70 12.45
CA ILE A 203 -27.12 1.34 11.13
C ILE A 203 -28.16 2.43 11.07
N LYS A 204 -27.72 3.64 10.76
CA LYS A 204 -28.58 4.80 10.53
C LYS A 204 -28.33 5.35 9.14
N TYR A 205 -29.29 6.11 8.63
CA TYR A 205 -29.21 6.73 7.31
C TYR A 205 -28.86 8.20 7.48
N CYS A 206 -27.65 8.56 7.06
CA CYS A 206 -27.18 9.94 7.08
C CYS A 206 -27.57 10.62 5.76
N ILE A 207 -28.27 11.75 5.87
CA ILE A 207 -28.76 12.55 4.77
C ILE A 207 -27.85 13.77 4.63
N LYS A 208 -27.28 13.95 3.43
CA LYS A 208 -26.41 15.10 3.12
C LYS A 208 -26.90 15.84 1.89
N GLU A 209 -27.24 17.10 2.09
CA GLU A 209 -27.73 18.02 1.05
C GLU A 209 -26.61 18.78 0.34
N GLN A 210 -25.45 18.95 0.98
CA GLN A 210 -24.35 19.73 0.44
C GLN A 210 -23.02 19.01 0.66
N THR A 211 -22.62 18.21 -0.33
CA THR A 211 -21.25 17.66 -0.40
C THR A 211 -20.63 18.03 -1.74
N PRO A 212 -19.29 18.18 -1.85
CA PRO A 212 -18.62 18.41 -3.13
C PRO A 212 -18.93 17.33 -4.17
N TYR A 213 -19.11 16.08 -3.72
CA TYR A 213 -19.56 14.97 -4.55
C TYR A 213 -20.99 15.15 -5.05
N PHE A 214 -21.91 15.56 -4.17
CA PHE A 214 -23.29 15.86 -4.53
C PHE A 214 -23.40 17.02 -5.54
N GLN A 215 -22.59 18.07 -5.39
CA GLN A 215 -22.58 19.20 -6.31
C GLN A 215 -22.18 18.77 -7.73
N ARG A 216 -21.14 17.93 -7.87
CA ARG A 216 -20.73 17.37 -9.17
C ARG A 216 -21.83 16.48 -9.78
N LEU A 217 -22.46 15.65 -8.95
CA LEU A 217 -23.52 14.77 -9.41
C LEU A 217 -24.76 15.56 -9.85
N LYS A 218 -25.16 16.56 -9.07
CA LYS A 218 -26.27 17.46 -9.38
C LYS A 218 -26.03 18.21 -10.68
N ALA A 219 -24.80 18.70 -10.92
CA ALA A 219 -24.44 19.33 -12.19
C ALA A 219 -24.56 18.36 -13.37
N ALA A 220 -24.05 17.13 -13.25
CA ALA A 220 -24.13 16.13 -14.30
C ALA A 220 -25.57 15.67 -14.63
N VAL A 221 -26.46 15.64 -13.63
CA VAL A 221 -27.88 15.27 -13.82
C VAL A 221 -28.68 16.42 -14.44
N SER A 222 -28.36 17.66 -14.06
CA SER A 222 -29.06 18.87 -14.55
C SER A 222 -28.81 19.18 -16.03
N ASP A 223 -27.70 18.70 -16.62
CA ASP A 223 -27.39 18.84 -18.05
C ASP A 223 -28.20 17.90 -18.96
N SER A 224 -28.94 16.93 -18.39
CA SER A 224 -29.80 16.02 -19.17
C SER A 224 -31.19 16.63 -19.39
N VAL A 225 -31.48 17.02 -20.63
CA VAL A 225 -32.68 17.78 -21.07
C VAL A 225 -34.04 17.07 -20.83
N GLN A 226 -34.08 15.90 -20.18
CA GLN A 226 -35.32 15.10 -19.98
C GLN A 226 -35.42 14.36 -18.62
N SER A 227 -34.89 14.90 -17.53
CA SER A 227 -35.16 14.33 -16.20
C SER A 227 -36.06 15.25 -15.35
N PRO A 228 -37.27 14.81 -14.93
CA PRO A 228 -38.12 15.57 -14.00
C PRO A 228 -37.64 15.49 -12.54
N ILE A 229 -36.53 14.79 -12.26
CA ILE A 229 -36.08 14.46 -10.92
C ILE A 229 -35.02 15.48 -10.48
N GLN A 230 -35.42 16.47 -9.68
CA GLN A 230 -34.49 17.40 -9.03
C GLN A 230 -33.82 16.69 -7.85
N LEU A 231 -32.57 16.23 -8.01
CA LEU A 231 -31.87 15.57 -6.92
C LEU A 231 -31.58 16.55 -5.76
N CYS A 232 -32.03 16.21 -4.55
CA CYS A 232 -32.01 17.08 -3.37
C CYS A 232 -30.99 16.65 -2.29
N ALA A 233 -30.72 15.35 -2.13
CA ALA A 233 -29.75 14.88 -1.13
C ALA A 233 -29.16 13.49 -1.44
N ILE A 234 -28.07 13.15 -0.75
CA ILE A 234 -27.48 11.81 -0.75
C ILE A 234 -27.74 11.16 0.60
N VAL A 235 -28.22 9.93 0.57
CA VAL A 235 -28.45 9.09 1.73
C VAL A 235 -27.39 8.00 1.77
N THR A 236 -26.63 7.92 2.86
CA THR A 236 -25.59 6.89 3.03
C THR A 236 -25.82 6.13 4.35
N PRO A 237 -25.85 4.80 4.36
CA PRO A 237 -25.95 4.04 5.58
C PRO A 237 -24.63 4.17 6.36
N VAL A 238 -24.73 4.43 7.67
CA VAL A 238 -23.60 4.66 8.57
C VAL A 238 -23.81 3.91 9.88
N ARG A 239 -22.73 3.33 10.43
CA ARG A 239 -22.76 2.73 11.77
C ARG A 239 -22.67 3.84 12.82
N ARG A 240 -23.62 3.90 13.75
CA ARG A 240 -23.67 4.89 14.85
C ARG A 240 -23.82 4.17 16.19
N SER A 241 -23.13 4.64 17.23
CA SER A 241 -23.27 4.05 18.56
C SER A 241 -24.66 4.34 19.15
N THR A 242 -25.19 3.38 19.90
CA THR A 242 -26.48 3.48 20.61
C THR A 242 -26.33 3.94 22.06
N ARG A 243 -25.10 4.16 22.55
CA ARG A 243 -24.86 4.70 23.90
C ARG A 243 -25.44 6.11 23.97
N LYS A 244 -26.47 6.28 24.82
CA LYS A 244 -27.31 7.46 25.04
C LYS A 244 -26.73 8.82 24.58
N SER A 245 -27.40 9.36 23.55
CA SER A 245 -27.77 10.76 23.24
C SER A 245 -26.73 11.88 23.36
N CYS A 246 -26.44 12.50 22.22
CA CYS A 246 -25.90 13.86 22.09
C CYS A 246 -26.79 14.96 22.73
N ALA A 247 -27.87 14.61 23.42
CA ALA A 247 -28.89 15.53 23.93
C ALA A 247 -28.36 16.57 24.94
N ASN A 248 -27.18 16.33 25.53
CA ASN A 248 -26.53 17.28 26.46
C ASN A 248 -25.19 17.79 25.93
N LEU A 249 -24.88 17.60 24.64
CA LEU A 249 -23.67 18.16 24.05
C LEU A 249 -23.89 19.65 23.71
N PRO A 250 -22.88 20.51 23.92
CA PRO A 250 -22.95 21.89 23.46
C PRO A 250 -23.17 21.92 21.95
N ARG A 251 -23.84 22.96 21.45
CA ARG A 251 -24.26 23.08 20.04
C ARG A 251 -23.14 22.79 19.02
N MET A 252 -21.89 23.10 19.37
CA MET A 252 -20.71 22.86 18.54
C MET A 252 -20.30 21.39 18.41
N LEU A 253 -20.76 20.53 19.32
CA LEU A 253 -20.51 19.08 19.35
C LEU A 253 -21.75 18.27 18.95
N LEU A 254 -22.83 18.93 18.54
CA LEU A 254 -24.00 18.25 17.97
C LEU A 254 -23.70 17.88 16.52
N ASP A 255 -24.09 16.68 16.12
CA ASP A 255 -24.07 16.28 14.72
C ASP A 255 -24.95 17.25 13.91
N HIS A 256 -24.37 17.88 12.88
CA HIS A 256 -25.09 18.81 12.00
C HIS A 256 -25.74 18.11 10.79
N ASP A 257 -25.43 16.83 10.58
CA ASP A 257 -26.05 16.02 9.53
C ASP A 257 -27.40 15.45 10.03
N THR A 258 -28.43 15.50 9.19
CA THR A 258 -29.70 14.81 9.48
C THR A 258 -29.48 13.30 9.42
N VAL A 259 -29.83 12.58 10.50
CA VAL A 259 -29.64 11.13 10.59
C VAL A 259 -30.93 10.47 11.07
N VAL A 260 -31.45 9.52 10.29
CA VAL A 260 -32.69 8.80 10.59
C VAL A 260 -32.43 7.31 10.82
N SER A 261 -33.33 6.63 11.52
CA SER A 261 -33.16 5.23 11.93
C SER A 261 -33.65 4.25 10.85
N SER A 262 -34.70 4.61 10.11
CA SER A 262 -35.23 3.85 8.98
C SER A 262 -35.27 4.70 7.71
N VAL A 263 -35.27 4.05 6.54
CA VAL A 263 -35.54 4.72 5.25
C VAL A 263 -36.94 5.33 5.22
N SER A 264 -37.89 4.73 5.95
CA SER A 264 -39.27 5.25 6.05
C SER A 264 -39.35 6.60 6.77
N ASP A 265 -38.37 6.89 7.64
CA ASP A 265 -38.29 8.12 8.44
C ASP A 265 -37.69 9.30 7.64
N ILE A 266 -37.26 9.07 6.41
CA ILE A 266 -36.81 10.14 5.51
C ILE A 266 -38.03 11.03 5.20
N PRO A 267 -37.89 12.37 5.13
CA PRO A 267 -39.00 13.25 4.77
C PRO A 267 -39.61 12.88 3.40
N GLU A 268 -40.94 12.84 3.29
CA GLU A 268 -41.66 12.38 2.08
C GLU A 268 -41.30 13.20 0.84
N ASP A 269 -41.07 14.50 1.02
CA ASP A 269 -40.60 15.45 0.01
C ASP A 269 -39.20 15.11 -0.54
N MET A 270 -38.38 14.44 0.26
CA MET A 270 -37.03 14.01 -0.12
C MET A 270 -37.00 12.60 -0.71
N LYS A 271 -37.97 11.72 -0.40
CA LYS A 271 -37.92 10.30 -0.81
C LYS A 271 -37.83 10.10 -2.32
N GLU A 272 -38.48 10.95 -3.10
CA GLU A 272 -38.47 10.89 -4.58
C GLU A 272 -37.22 11.54 -5.20
N THR A 273 -36.43 12.27 -4.41
CA THR A 273 -35.32 13.11 -4.88
C THR A 273 -33.98 12.80 -4.19
N VAL A 274 -33.92 11.75 -3.37
CA VAL A 274 -32.71 11.30 -2.70
C VAL A 274 -31.98 10.21 -3.49
N LEU A 275 -30.65 10.27 -3.49
CA LEU A 275 -29.82 9.20 -4.01
C LEU A 275 -29.30 8.34 -2.87
N PHE A 276 -29.61 7.05 -2.89
CA PHE A 276 -29.00 6.09 -1.98
C PHE A 276 -27.58 5.72 -2.45
N LYS A 277 -26.59 5.95 -1.59
CA LYS A 277 -25.20 5.57 -1.81
C LYS A 277 -24.80 4.48 -0.82
N PRO A 278 -24.50 3.25 -1.28
CA PRO A 278 -24.06 2.19 -0.38
C PRO A 278 -22.71 2.53 0.25
N ASN A 279 -22.53 2.13 1.50
CA ASN A 279 -21.29 2.30 2.23
C ASN A 279 -20.55 0.97 2.30
N LYS A 280 -19.46 0.84 1.55
CA LYS A 280 -18.64 -0.40 1.50
C LYS A 280 -18.06 -0.81 2.86
N ALA A 281 -17.91 0.14 3.79
CA ALA A 281 -17.45 -0.15 5.15
C ALA A 281 -18.52 -0.87 5.99
N LEU A 282 -19.78 -0.84 5.57
CA LEU A 282 -20.84 -1.66 6.13
C LEU A 282 -20.93 -2.91 5.26
N ASN A 283 -20.43 -4.04 5.76
CA ASN A 283 -20.64 -5.35 5.13
C ASN A 283 -22.11 -5.79 5.32
N MET A 284 -23.04 -5.04 4.72
CA MET A 284 -24.46 -5.35 4.71
C MET A 284 -24.65 -6.48 3.71
N LYS A 285 -24.70 -7.72 4.20
CA LYS A 285 -25.28 -8.81 3.42
C LYS A 285 -26.74 -8.41 3.18
N LEU A 286 -27.11 -8.23 1.92
CA LEU A 286 -28.46 -7.85 1.52
C LEU A 286 -29.35 -9.11 1.52
N GLU A 287 -29.48 -9.77 2.66
CA GLU A 287 -30.27 -10.99 2.80
C GLU A 287 -31.00 -10.94 4.15
N ASP A 288 -32.25 -11.38 4.13
CA ASP A 288 -33.22 -11.53 5.24
C ASP A 288 -34.09 -10.32 5.59
N SER A 289 -34.99 -9.95 4.67
CA SER A 289 -36.34 -9.43 4.98
C SER A 289 -37.35 -9.71 3.86
N ILE A 290 -37.24 -10.86 3.19
CA ILE A 290 -38.37 -11.45 2.46
C ILE A 290 -38.78 -12.68 3.24
N GLU A 291 -39.52 -12.46 4.33
CA GLU A 291 -40.27 -13.54 4.94
C GLU A 291 -41.76 -13.18 4.96
N GLN A 292 -42.51 -14.04 4.26
CA GLN A 292 -43.89 -14.44 4.52
C GLN A 292 -45.02 -13.53 4.01
N GLU A 293 -45.27 -13.59 2.70
CA GLU A 293 -46.65 -13.72 2.22
C GLU A 293 -46.95 -15.20 2.01
N GLN A 294 -47.68 -15.81 2.95
CA GLN A 294 -48.36 -17.09 2.72
C GLN A 294 -49.57 -16.84 1.80
N PRO A 295 -49.77 -17.62 0.73
CA PRO A 295 -51.04 -17.63 0.02
C PRO A 295 -52.05 -18.41 0.88
N VAL A 296 -53.06 -17.71 1.40
CA VAL A 296 -54.28 -18.34 1.88
C VAL A 296 -55.05 -18.81 0.64
N GLU A 297 -54.77 -20.03 0.21
CA GLU A 297 -55.56 -20.67 -0.84
C GLU A 297 -56.88 -21.16 -0.22
N SER A 298 -57.96 -20.54 -0.68
CA SER A 298 -59.33 -20.97 -0.41
C SER A 298 -59.69 -22.09 -1.36
N GLN A 299 -60.05 -23.27 -0.85
CA GLN A 299 -61.20 -24.10 -1.26
C GLN A 299 -61.33 -25.34 -0.37
#